data_AF-A0A385MQI7-F1
#
_entry.id   AF-A0A385MQI7-F1
#
_cell.length_a   1.000
_cell.length_b   1.000
_cell.length_c   1.000
_cell.angle_alpha   90.00
_cell.angle_beta   90.00
_cell.angle_gamma   90.00
#
_symmetry.space_group_name_H-M   'P 1'
#
loop_
_entity.id
_entity.type
_entity.pdbx_description
1 polymer ?
#
loop_
_entity_poly.entity_id
_entity_poly.type
_entity_poly.pdbx_seq_one_letter_code
_entity_poly.pdbx_strand_id
1 'polypeptide(L)'
;MNTTKEFDAIVVGSGATGGIAAKELTEKGLEVLLLEAGPALDEAIFNRPPLKRPVNVWDRMKAGVSGHHTQARCSWYSPDKKELFVNDFQNPYTTSGDDFLWIRGRQVGGRFQSWGRVAVRMSDYDFKAASHDGFGEDWPIEYSDLVPYYESVEKSLGVIGRKEGLDNLPDGEFIREAGLSSFEEKFKNTIQNKWEDRKLTPWRYVQSSATLPDDTGSKHITSPIAAALATGKLTLRDNAVVSQIETDASTGLATGVTFVDRESKQKYTVKANVVMLCASTIESVRLLLNSANAANPDGLANGSGVLGQYFMDQTNGVVFGSIPGHTGFELVDGKHPGDNHGGFYIPRFQNLSADDNRYDFIRGFNIQGMIGRIPVPDTIPTLFGLTVQGEMLPRQSNCITVSRSKKDAWGIPAANIHIQLSDNERKMAAKQMQTILEMVKEMGWNVEIAASLLDIHNPDSLMPTANWFERMMFRQSYKRSLGLGSAIHECGGAKMGATAETSVLNKHNQCWQIPNLFVTDASSFVTNGACGPTLTSMALTARAAEFIAGNYEGKPLTTQAV
;
A
#
# COMPACT_ATOMS: atom_id res chain seq x y z
N MET A 1 -1.45 27.59 15.05
CA MET A 1 -2.29 26.78 15.97
C MET A 1 -2.19 27.37 17.35
N ASN A 2 -3.30 27.52 18.06
CA ASN A 2 -3.28 27.87 19.47
C ASN A 2 -2.80 26.62 20.23
N THR A 3 -1.63 26.68 20.87
CA THR A 3 -0.95 25.53 21.49
C THR A 3 -1.64 25.00 22.76
N THR A 4 -2.81 25.55 23.10
CA THR A 4 -3.63 25.22 24.27
C THR A 4 -4.86 24.40 23.96
N LYS A 5 -5.24 24.18 22.68
CA LYS A 5 -6.36 23.30 22.34
C LYS A 5 -5.92 21.85 22.55
N GLU A 6 -6.57 21.16 23.49
CA GLU A 6 -6.43 19.71 23.66
C GLU A 6 -7.41 19.01 22.71
N PHE A 7 -6.92 17.98 22.02
CA PHE A 7 -7.73 17.14 21.13
C PHE A 7 -8.07 15.82 21.83
N ASP A 8 -9.17 15.20 21.44
CA ASP A 8 -9.48 13.85 21.92
C ASP A 8 -8.49 12.85 21.31
N ALA A 9 -8.24 12.98 20.01
CA ALA A 9 -7.31 12.13 19.28
C ALA A 9 -6.42 12.90 18.31
N ILE A 10 -5.18 12.44 18.16
CA ILE A 10 -4.27 12.82 17.06
C ILE A 10 -4.15 11.64 16.11
N VAL A 11 -4.36 11.88 14.82
CA VAL A 11 -4.08 10.95 13.73
C VAL A 11 -2.85 11.44 12.97
N VAL A 12 -1.82 10.60 12.87
CA VAL A 12 -0.57 10.93 12.17
C VAL A 12 -0.55 10.27 10.79
N GLY A 13 -0.55 11.10 9.74
CA GLY A 13 -0.61 10.70 8.33
C GLY A 13 -2.03 10.78 7.78
N SER A 14 -2.19 11.39 6.61
CA SER A 14 -3.51 11.61 5.96
C SER A 14 -3.77 10.72 4.75
N GLY A 15 -3.08 9.57 4.68
CA GLY A 15 -3.30 8.56 3.63
C GLY A 15 -4.66 7.87 3.73
N ALA A 16 -4.79 6.71 3.07
CA ALA A 16 -6.03 5.93 3.08
C ALA A 16 -6.54 5.62 4.50
N THR A 17 -5.67 5.08 5.37
CA THR A 17 -6.01 4.80 6.78
C THR A 17 -6.20 6.08 7.58
N GLY A 18 -5.36 7.09 7.39
CA GLY A 18 -5.49 8.38 8.09
C GLY A 18 -6.83 9.08 7.85
N GLY A 19 -7.29 9.05 6.59
CA GLY A 19 -8.60 9.57 6.23
C GLY A 19 -9.75 8.79 6.86
N ILE A 20 -9.69 7.45 6.86
CA ILE A 20 -10.69 6.60 7.52
C ILE A 20 -10.68 6.83 9.04
N ALA A 21 -9.51 6.88 9.67
CA ALA A 21 -9.40 7.17 11.11
C ALA A 21 -10.05 8.51 11.46
N ALA A 22 -9.73 9.57 10.70
CA ALA A 22 -10.32 10.88 10.90
C ALA A 22 -11.85 10.83 10.74
N LYS A 23 -12.37 10.19 9.69
CA LYS A 23 -13.81 10.03 9.44
C LYS A 23 -14.50 9.32 10.61
N GLU A 24 -14.05 8.11 10.94
CA GLU A 24 -14.72 7.25 11.90
C GLU A 24 -14.69 7.84 13.32
N LEU A 25 -13.58 8.46 13.72
CA LEU A 25 -13.46 9.10 15.04
C LEU A 25 -14.34 10.37 15.13
N THR A 26 -14.36 11.22 14.11
CA THR A 26 -15.15 12.46 14.16
C THR A 26 -16.65 12.21 14.02
N GLU A 27 -17.08 11.24 13.21
CA GLU A 27 -18.49 10.82 13.11
C GLU A 27 -19.00 10.24 14.44
N LYS A 28 -18.12 9.63 15.24
CA LYS A 28 -18.41 9.18 16.60
C LYS A 28 -18.26 10.29 17.66
N GLY A 29 -17.99 11.52 17.24
CA GLY A 29 -18.08 12.72 18.08
C GLY A 29 -16.76 13.21 18.68
N LEU A 30 -15.62 12.58 18.39
CA LEU A 30 -14.31 13.02 18.92
C LEU A 30 -13.79 14.26 18.17
N GLU A 31 -13.14 15.17 18.90
CA GLU A 31 -12.34 16.27 18.34
C GLU A 31 -10.98 15.73 17.88
N VAL A 32 -10.74 15.74 16.57
CA VAL A 32 -9.57 15.08 15.96
C VAL A 32 -8.62 16.10 15.34
N LEU A 33 -7.33 15.91 15.60
CA LEU A 33 -6.24 16.56 14.86
C LEU A 33 -5.61 15.57 13.87
N LEU A 34 -5.76 15.83 12.58
CA LEU A 34 -5.10 15.08 11.52
C LEU A 34 -3.84 15.81 11.06
N LEU A 35 -2.67 15.20 11.29
CA LEU A 35 -1.37 15.73 10.90
C LEU A 35 -0.88 15.08 9.61
N GLU A 36 -0.59 15.88 8.59
CA GLU A 36 0.05 15.44 7.36
C GLU A 36 1.41 16.09 7.21
N ALA A 37 2.41 15.27 6.89
CA ALA A 37 3.78 15.74 6.80
C ALA A 37 4.07 16.54 5.52
N GLY A 38 3.33 16.26 4.45
CA GLY A 38 3.37 16.98 3.19
C GLY A 38 2.38 18.14 3.08
N PRO A 39 2.41 18.89 1.96
CA PRO A 39 1.45 19.95 1.70
C PRO A 39 0.08 19.40 1.26
N ALA A 40 -0.97 20.21 1.37
CA ALA A 40 -2.16 20.04 0.54
C ALA A 40 -1.86 20.51 -0.90
N LEU A 41 -2.13 19.67 -1.89
CA LEU A 41 -1.87 19.99 -3.29
C LEU A 41 -3.05 20.73 -3.92
N ASP A 42 -2.70 21.71 -4.75
CA ASP A 42 -3.65 22.49 -5.54
C ASP A 42 -4.31 21.61 -6.61
N GLU A 43 -5.62 21.79 -6.81
CA GLU A 43 -6.42 21.05 -7.78
C GLU A 43 -5.90 21.22 -9.23
N ALA A 44 -5.27 22.36 -9.55
CA ALA A 44 -4.65 22.58 -10.85
C ALA A 44 -3.54 21.58 -11.18
N ILE A 45 -2.92 20.94 -10.17
CA ILE A 45 -1.92 19.87 -10.39
C ILE A 45 -2.58 18.64 -11.01
N PHE A 46 -3.79 18.28 -10.56
CA PHE A 46 -4.53 17.10 -11.00
C PHE A 46 -5.16 17.30 -12.39
N ASN A 47 -5.45 18.56 -12.74
CA ASN A 47 -6.01 18.94 -14.03
C ASN A 47 -4.97 19.19 -15.14
N ARG A 48 -3.68 18.97 -14.86
CA ARG A 48 -2.64 19.12 -15.88
C ARG A 48 -2.86 18.12 -17.02
N PRO A 49 -2.70 18.55 -18.29
CA PRO A 49 -2.79 17.62 -19.40
C PRO A 49 -1.68 16.56 -19.26
N PRO A 50 -2.00 15.27 -19.44
CA PRO A 50 -1.01 14.22 -19.31
C PRO A 50 0.06 14.36 -20.40
N LEU A 51 1.25 13.82 -20.12
CA LEU A 51 2.31 13.77 -21.10
C LEU A 51 1.85 12.98 -22.35
N LYS A 52 1.89 13.62 -23.53
CA LYS A 52 1.43 13.03 -24.80
C LYS A 52 2.38 11.96 -25.39
N ARG A 53 3.44 11.60 -24.66
CA ARG A 53 4.46 10.63 -25.08
C ARG A 53 4.91 9.79 -23.88
N PRO A 54 5.47 8.59 -24.10
CA PRO A 54 6.11 7.82 -23.03
C PRO A 54 7.26 8.60 -22.36
N VAL A 55 7.46 8.34 -21.07
CA VAL A 55 8.60 8.86 -20.30
C VAL A 55 9.88 8.19 -20.80
N ASN A 56 10.85 8.99 -21.25
CA ASN A 56 12.09 8.49 -21.83
C ASN A 56 13.25 8.58 -20.82
N VAL A 57 14.43 8.08 -21.23
CA VAL A 57 15.64 8.07 -20.40
C VAL A 57 16.05 9.49 -19.95
N TRP A 58 15.90 10.50 -20.80
CA TRP A 58 16.23 11.89 -20.48
C TRP A 58 15.33 12.48 -19.40
N ASP A 59 14.03 12.16 -19.42
CA ASP A 59 13.11 12.59 -18.37
C ASP A 59 13.50 12.00 -17.02
N ARG A 60 13.88 10.71 -16.99
CA ARG A 60 14.36 10.05 -15.77
C ARG A 60 15.68 10.63 -15.27
N MET A 61 16.59 11.00 -16.17
CA MET A 61 17.83 11.71 -15.81
C MET A 61 17.54 13.09 -15.20
N LYS A 62 16.65 13.88 -15.81
CA LYS A 62 16.22 15.18 -15.28
C LYS A 62 15.55 15.04 -13.90
N ALA A 63 14.72 14.01 -13.74
CA ALA A 63 14.10 13.69 -12.46
C ALA A 63 15.17 13.44 -11.38
N GLY A 64 16.23 12.70 -11.71
CA GLY A 64 17.36 12.47 -10.81
C GLY A 64 18.04 13.75 -10.33
N VAL A 65 18.31 14.70 -11.24
CA VAL A 65 18.90 16.01 -10.88
C VAL A 65 17.98 16.81 -9.97
N SER A 66 16.67 16.71 -10.16
CA SER A 66 15.66 17.39 -9.32
C SER A 66 15.38 16.70 -7.98
N GLY A 67 16.07 15.60 -7.66
CA GLY A 67 15.88 14.86 -6.43
C GLY A 67 14.78 13.81 -6.46
N HIS A 68 14.45 13.25 -7.63
CA HIS A 68 13.49 12.14 -7.79
C HIS A 68 14.17 10.89 -8.37
N HIS A 69 15.44 10.63 -8.01
CA HIS A 69 16.25 9.55 -8.58
C HIS A 69 15.77 8.14 -8.18
N THR A 70 15.01 8.02 -7.09
CA THR A 70 14.35 6.79 -6.65
C THR A 70 12.91 6.79 -7.13
N GLN A 71 12.18 7.89 -6.92
CA GLN A 71 10.76 7.97 -7.27
C GLN A 71 10.51 7.79 -8.77
N ALA A 72 11.41 8.31 -9.61
CA ALA A 72 11.33 8.17 -11.07
C ALA A 72 11.70 6.77 -11.59
N ARG A 73 11.79 5.75 -10.73
CA ARG A 73 12.01 4.35 -11.14
C ARG A 73 10.71 3.56 -11.23
N CYS A 74 9.64 3.99 -10.57
CA CYS A 74 8.34 3.32 -10.73
C CYS A 74 7.78 3.54 -12.16
N SER A 75 6.88 2.65 -12.57
CA SER A 75 6.34 2.63 -13.94
C SER A 75 5.37 3.78 -14.22
N TRP A 76 4.67 4.28 -13.20
CA TRP A 76 3.70 5.39 -13.34
C TRP A 76 4.25 6.77 -12.95
N TYR A 77 5.55 6.89 -12.72
CA TYR A 77 6.16 8.22 -12.58
C TYR A 77 6.01 8.99 -13.89
N SER A 78 5.55 10.24 -13.80
CA SER A 78 5.56 11.17 -14.91
C SER A 78 5.97 12.57 -14.45
N PRO A 79 6.74 13.34 -15.25
CA PRO A 79 7.19 14.68 -14.86
C PRO A 79 6.05 15.66 -14.52
N ASP A 80 4.88 15.52 -15.14
CA ASP A 80 3.67 16.34 -14.87
C ASP A 80 3.03 16.04 -13.51
N LYS A 81 3.39 14.91 -12.89
CA LYS A 81 2.86 14.40 -11.62
C LYS A 81 3.91 14.28 -10.52
N LYS A 82 5.08 14.90 -10.70
CA LYS A 82 6.22 14.78 -9.76
C LYS A 82 5.86 15.19 -8.33
N GLU A 83 4.91 16.11 -8.14
CA GLU A 83 4.46 16.61 -6.84
C GLU A 83 3.73 15.55 -6.00
N LEU A 84 3.28 14.45 -6.61
CA LEU A 84 2.72 13.29 -5.91
C LEU A 84 3.79 12.39 -5.27
N PHE A 85 5.07 12.71 -5.48
CA PHE A 85 6.21 11.97 -4.98
C PHE A 85 7.08 12.84 -4.07
N VAL A 86 7.76 12.20 -3.13
CA VAL A 86 8.74 12.89 -2.29
C VAL A 86 9.97 13.32 -3.07
N ASN A 87 10.62 14.39 -2.58
CA ASN A 87 12.00 14.67 -2.95
C ASN A 87 12.97 13.76 -2.17
N ASP A 88 13.70 12.90 -2.86
CA ASP A 88 14.64 11.92 -2.29
C ASP A 88 15.82 12.56 -1.56
N PHE A 89 16.25 13.79 -1.90
CA PHE A 89 17.29 14.49 -1.14
C PHE A 89 16.77 14.96 0.22
N GLN A 90 15.50 15.37 0.28
CA GLN A 90 14.86 15.76 1.53
C GLN A 90 14.44 14.56 2.39
N ASN A 91 14.21 13.41 1.75
CA ASN A 91 13.66 12.21 2.38
C ASN A 91 14.59 11.01 2.15
N PRO A 92 15.88 11.05 2.53
CA PRO A 92 16.78 9.92 2.30
C PRO A 92 16.34 8.68 3.10
N TYR A 93 16.76 7.50 2.63
CA TYR A 93 16.76 6.26 3.38
C TYR A 93 18.03 5.46 3.08
N THR A 94 18.27 4.40 3.84
CA THR A 94 19.33 3.43 3.56
C THR A 94 18.75 2.03 3.46
N THR A 95 19.48 1.15 2.79
CA THR A 95 19.15 -0.27 2.68
C THR A 95 20.33 -1.10 3.15
N SER A 96 20.05 -2.28 3.71
CA SER A 96 21.03 -3.32 4.00
C SER A 96 20.46 -4.67 3.54
N GLY A 97 21.26 -5.58 3.01
CA GLY A 97 20.74 -6.81 2.39
C GLY A 97 20.45 -6.60 0.89
N ASP A 98 19.25 -6.95 0.44
CA ASP A 98 18.82 -6.70 -0.95
C ASP A 98 18.44 -5.22 -1.16
N ASP A 99 18.64 -4.71 -2.38
CA ASP A 99 18.22 -3.36 -2.76
C ASP A 99 16.69 -3.23 -2.62
N PHE A 100 16.24 -2.16 -1.97
CA PHE A 100 14.81 -1.86 -1.77
C PHE A 100 14.44 -0.54 -2.43
N LEU A 101 13.38 -0.54 -3.25
CA LEU A 101 12.83 0.61 -3.94
C LEU A 101 11.66 1.21 -3.13
N TRP A 102 11.93 2.28 -2.37
CA TRP A 102 10.88 2.88 -1.54
C TRP A 102 10.20 4.07 -2.24
N ILE A 103 9.00 3.82 -2.76
CA ILE A 103 8.17 4.81 -3.46
C ILE A 103 7.19 5.47 -2.48
N ARG A 104 7.20 6.79 -2.41
CA ARG A 104 6.48 7.56 -1.40
C ARG A 104 5.73 8.74 -1.99
N GLY A 105 4.47 8.88 -1.57
CA GLY A 105 3.73 10.13 -1.62
C GLY A 105 3.68 10.74 -0.22
N ARG A 106 3.87 12.05 -0.13
CA ARG A 106 3.85 12.83 1.11
C ARG A 106 3.16 14.15 0.81
N GLN A 107 1.83 14.07 0.77
CA GLN A 107 0.88 15.15 0.52
C GLN A 107 -0.45 14.79 1.20
N VAL A 108 -1.37 15.74 1.35
CA VAL A 108 -2.71 15.44 1.88
C VAL A 108 -3.41 14.38 1.02
N GLY A 109 -3.87 13.30 1.66
CA GLY A 109 -4.42 12.11 1.00
C GLY A 109 -3.38 11.02 0.70
N GLY A 110 -2.08 11.32 0.86
CA GLY A 110 -0.98 10.39 0.62
C GLY A 110 -1.03 9.70 -0.75
N ARG A 111 -0.64 8.42 -0.79
CA ARG A 111 -0.71 7.60 -2.01
C ARG A 111 -2.14 7.24 -2.43
N PHE A 112 -3.15 7.50 -1.62
CA PHE A 112 -4.55 7.30 -2.04
C PHE A 112 -4.94 8.22 -3.21
N GLN A 113 -4.18 9.30 -3.44
CA GLN A 113 -4.32 10.16 -4.61
C GLN A 113 -3.71 9.57 -5.90
N SER A 114 -2.85 8.55 -5.80
CA SER A 114 -2.02 8.06 -6.92
C SER A 114 -1.98 6.53 -7.05
N TRP A 115 -2.78 5.82 -6.26
CA TRP A 115 -2.89 4.36 -6.28
C TRP A 115 -3.68 3.81 -7.47
N GLY A 116 -3.54 2.51 -7.72
CA GLY A 116 -4.24 1.77 -8.78
C GLY A 116 -5.73 1.50 -8.52
N ARG A 117 -6.28 1.96 -7.38
CA ARG A 117 -7.69 1.82 -6.99
C ARG A 117 -8.21 0.40 -6.76
N VAL A 118 -7.39 -0.64 -6.95
CA VAL A 118 -7.76 -2.03 -6.67
C VAL A 118 -7.97 -2.21 -5.16
N ALA A 119 -9.16 -2.67 -4.78
CA ALA A 119 -9.60 -2.86 -3.42
C ALA A 119 -10.23 -4.25 -3.29
N VAL A 120 -9.43 -5.21 -2.82
CA VAL A 120 -9.82 -6.61 -2.62
C VAL A 120 -9.69 -6.97 -1.15
N ARG A 121 -10.55 -7.88 -0.68
CA ARG A 121 -10.52 -8.38 0.70
C ARG A 121 -9.44 -9.46 0.83
N MET A 122 -8.77 -9.49 1.98
CA MET A 122 -8.06 -10.69 2.44
C MET A 122 -9.08 -11.77 2.87
N SER A 123 -8.67 -13.02 2.85
CA SER A 123 -9.46 -14.20 3.26
C SER A 123 -8.85 -14.88 4.49
N ASP A 124 -9.51 -15.89 5.04
CA ASP A 124 -8.93 -16.69 6.13
C ASP A 124 -7.68 -17.46 5.73
N TYR A 125 -7.44 -17.70 4.43
CA TYR A 125 -6.14 -18.21 3.96
C TYR A 125 -4.98 -17.23 4.24
N ASP A 126 -5.29 -15.95 4.45
CA ASP A 126 -4.31 -14.91 4.78
C ASP A 126 -4.31 -14.62 6.30
N PHE A 127 -5.48 -14.61 6.96
CA PHE A 127 -5.57 -14.40 8.41
C PHE A 127 -5.09 -15.60 9.23
N LYS A 128 -5.34 -16.83 8.76
CA LYS A 128 -4.98 -18.11 9.40
C LYS A 128 -3.84 -18.82 8.68
N ALA A 129 -2.97 -18.00 8.12
CA ALA A 129 -1.85 -18.40 7.30
C ALA A 129 -0.96 -19.47 7.98
N ALA A 130 -0.55 -19.26 9.23
CA ALA A 130 0.31 -20.20 9.96
C ALA A 130 -0.44 -21.49 10.33
N SER A 131 -1.75 -21.43 10.59
CA SER A 131 -2.56 -22.64 10.75
C SER A 131 -2.61 -23.51 9.48
N HIS A 132 -2.47 -22.91 8.29
CA HIS A 132 -2.47 -23.64 7.03
C HIS A 132 -1.12 -24.28 6.68
N ASP A 133 0.01 -23.59 6.92
CA ASP A 133 1.33 -24.03 6.44
C ASP A 133 2.42 -24.16 7.52
N GLY A 134 2.09 -23.84 8.77
CA GLY A 134 3.00 -23.94 9.92
C GLY A 134 4.07 -22.86 9.99
N PHE A 135 4.06 -21.84 9.12
CA PHE A 135 5.07 -20.78 9.13
C PHE A 135 4.56 -19.48 9.77
N GLY A 136 5.27 -19.00 10.79
CA GLY A 136 5.02 -17.71 11.42
C GLY A 136 3.89 -17.78 12.46
N GLU A 137 3.05 -16.76 12.48
CA GLU A 137 1.91 -16.65 13.40
C GLU A 137 0.64 -16.29 12.62
N ASP A 138 -0.51 -16.72 13.14
CA ASP A 138 -1.80 -16.26 12.67
C ASP A 138 -2.11 -14.85 13.19
N TRP A 139 -2.99 -14.16 12.48
CA TRP A 139 -3.59 -12.95 12.98
C TRP A 139 -4.40 -13.25 14.25
N PRO A 140 -4.41 -12.35 15.25
CA PRO A 140 -5.23 -12.51 16.46
C PRO A 140 -6.71 -12.18 16.22
N ILE A 141 -7.15 -12.23 14.97
CA ILE A 141 -8.49 -11.96 14.44
C ILE A 141 -8.75 -12.93 13.28
N GLU A 142 -9.99 -12.99 12.83
CA GLU A 142 -10.42 -13.79 11.68
C GLU A 142 -11.09 -12.90 10.62
N TYR A 143 -11.32 -13.42 9.41
CA TYR A 143 -11.99 -12.66 8.36
C TYR A 143 -13.34 -12.09 8.83
N SER A 144 -14.12 -12.88 9.57
CA SER A 144 -15.43 -12.47 10.11
C SER A 144 -15.38 -11.23 11.00
N ASP A 145 -14.27 -11.02 11.73
CA ASP A 145 -14.10 -9.85 12.59
C ASP A 145 -13.95 -8.55 11.79
N LEU A 146 -13.58 -8.66 10.50
CA LEU A 146 -13.42 -7.52 9.61
C LEU A 146 -14.57 -7.29 8.64
N VAL A 147 -15.49 -8.25 8.47
CA VAL A 147 -16.61 -8.13 7.52
C VAL A 147 -17.40 -6.84 7.68
N PRO A 148 -17.88 -6.44 8.87
CA PRO A 148 -18.66 -5.20 9.02
C PRO A 148 -17.88 -3.94 8.60
N TYR A 149 -16.57 -3.94 8.83
CA TYR A 149 -15.70 -2.81 8.54
C TYR A 149 -15.29 -2.77 7.07
N TYR A 150 -15.07 -3.93 6.43
CA TYR A 150 -14.94 -4.02 4.98
C TYR A 150 -16.18 -3.44 4.30
N GLU A 151 -17.38 -3.89 4.69
CA GLU A 151 -18.63 -3.42 4.10
C GLU A 151 -18.82 -1.91 4.26
N SER A 152 -18.54 -1.37 5.45
CA SER A 152 -18.62 0.06 5.71
C SER A 152 -17.67 0.86 4.81
N VAL A 153 -16.40 0.45 4.75
CA VAL A 153 -15.38 1.11 3.92
C VAL A 153 -15.74 1.01 2.44
N GLU A 154 -16.14 -0.17 1.94
CA GLU A 154 -16.50 -0.38 0.53
C GLU A 154 -17.70 0.46 0.10
N LYS A 155 -18.74 0.55 0.95
CA LYS A 155 -19.91 1.43 0.73
C LYS A 155 -19.50 2.89 0.68
N SER A 156 -18.67 3.33 1.64
CA SER A 156 -18.22 4.73 1.72
C SER A 156 -17.37 5.14 0.52
N LEU A 157 -16.52 4.24 0.02
CA LEU A 157 -15.64 4.50 -1.10
C LEU A 157 -16.33 4.27 -2.45
N GLY A 158 -17.42 3.51 -2.50
CA GLY A 158 -18.12 3.14 -3.73
C GLY A 158 -17.31 2.17 -4.58
N VAL A 159 -17.07 0.97 -4.06
CA VAL A 159 -16.34 -0.08 -4.78
C VAL A 159 -17.18 -0.65 -5.91
N ILE A 160 -16.56 -0.85 -7.07
CA ILE A 160 -17.12 -1.47 -8.27
C ILE A 160 -16.48 -2.85 -8.40
N GLY A 161 -17.29 -3.88 -8.63
CA GLY A 161 -16.79 -5.27 -8.64
C GLY A 161 -17.89 -6.25 -9.02
N ARG A 162 -17.54 -7.53 -9.17
CA ARG A 162 -18.48 -8.62 -9.44
C ARG A 162 -18.45 -9.61 -8.29
N LYS A 163 -19.63 -10.11 -7.88
CA LYS A 163 -19.74 -11.20 -6.90
C LYS A 163 -19.44 -12.52 -7.60
N GLU A 164 -18.50 -13.28 -7.06
CA GLU A 164 -17.99 -14.52 -7.67
C GLU A 164 -18.05 -15.71 -6.69
N GLY A 165 -18.30 -15.47 -5.39
CA GLY A 165 -18.44 -16.53 -4.39
C GLY A 165 -17.16 -17.34 -4.14
N LEU A 166 -15.99 -16.70 -4.21
CA LEU A 166 -14.68 -17.35 -4.04
C LEU A 166 -14.21 -17.25 -2.58
N ASP A 167 -13.91 -18.39 -1.94
CA ASP A 167 -13.45 -18.44 -0.53
C ASP A 167 -12.11 -17.72 -0.31
N ASN A 168 -11.19 -17.87 -1.27
CA ASN A 168 -9.87 -17.26 -1.29
C ASN A 168 -9.87 -15.82 -1.86
N LEU A 169 -11.03 -15.29 -2.21
CA LEU A 169 -11.24 -13.88 -2.58
C LEU A 169 -12.68 -13.47 -2.22
N PRO A 170 -13.02 -13.39 -0.91
CA PRO A 170 -14.39 -13.17 -0.46
C PRO A 170 -15.03 -11.94 -1.09
N ASP A 171 -16.31 -12.04 -1.46
CA ASP A 171 -17.04 -10.94 -2.07
C ASP A 171 -17.18 -9.72 -1.13
N GLY A 172 -17.37 -8.55 -1.75
CA GLY A 172 -17.61 -7.30 -1.06
C GLY A 172 -18.94 -6.65 -1.46
N GLU A 173 -19.10 -5.41 -1.02
CA GLU A 173 -20.24 -4.56 -1.32
C GLU A 173 -19.92 -3.68 -2.53
N PHE A 174 -20.65 -3.89 -3.62
CA PHE A 174 -20.38 -3.24 -4.90
C PHE A 174 -21.53 -2.31 -5.30
N ILE A 175 -21.21 -1.07 -5.67
CA ILE A 175 -22.21 -0.09 -6.13
C ILE A 175 -22.72 -0.38 -7.54
N ARG A 176 -21.96 -1.16 -8.32
CA ARG A 176 -22.34 -1.72 -9.63
C ARG A 176 -21.39 -2.85 -10.02
N GLU A 177 -21.79 -3.62 -11.01
CA GLU A 177 -20.94 -4.65 -11.62
C GLU A 177 -19.79 -4.05 -12.44
N ALA A 178 -18.62 -4.68 -12.33
CA ALA A 178 -17.45 -4.43 -13.17
C ALA A 178 -17.51 -5.26 -14.47
N GLY A 179 -17.12 -4.65 -15.59
CA GLY A 179 -17.05 -5.29 -16.89
C GLY A 179 -15.68 -5.90 -17.21
N LEU A 180 -15.66 -6.81 -18.18
CA LEU A 180 -14.47 -7.30 -18.85
C LEU A 180 -14.50 -6.86 -20.33
N SER A 181 -13.35 -6.54 -20.90
CA SER A 181 -13.22 -6.37 -22.35
C SER A 181 -13.47 -7.69 -23.08
N SER A 182 -13.72 -7.64 -24.39
CA SER A 182 -13.87 -8.86 -25.19
C SER A 182 -12.60 -9.72 -25.15
N PHE A 183 -11.43 -9.10 -25.05
CA PHE A 183 -10.14 -9.78 -24.91
C PHE A 183 -9.95 -10.40 -23.52
N GLU A 184 -10.41 -9.73 -22.47
CA GLU A 184 -10.40 -10.25 -21.10
C GLU A 184 -11.37 -11.43 -20.94
N GLU A 185 -12.56 -11.37 -21.54
CA GLU A 185 -13.50 -12.51 -21.59
C GLU A 185 -12.91 -13.69 -22.37
N LYS A 186 -12.27 -13.43 -23.51
CA LYS A 186 -11.57 -14.48 -24.27
C LYS A 186 -10.45 -15.10 -23.41
N PHE A 187 -9.68 -14.28 -22.70
CA PHE A 187 -8.64 -14.75 -21.79
C PHE A 187 -9.24 -15.60 -20.67
N LYS A 188 -10.29 -15.12 -19.97
CA LYS A 188 -11.03 -15.85 -18.94
C LYS A 188 -11.44 -17.24 -19.43
N ASN A 189 -12.09 -17.31 -20.59
CA ASN A 189 -12.57 -18.58 -21.15
C ASN A 189 -11.41 -19.53 -21.47
N THR A 190 -10.35 -19.07 -22.12
CA THR A 190 -9.18 -19.92 -22.43
C THR A 190 -8.51 -20.44 -21.17
N ILE A 191 -8.27 -19.57 -20.17
CA ILE A 191 -7.59 -19.95 -18.93
C ILE A 191 -8.43 -20.93 -18.12
N GLN A 192 -9.72 -20.65 -17.92
CA GLN A 192 -10.57 -21.51 -17.11
C GLN A 192 -10.92 -22.84 -17.79
N ASN A 193 -10.90 -22.91 -19.13
CA ASN A 193 -11.06 -24.17 -19.86
C ASN A 193 -9.85 -25.09 -19.70
N LYS A 194 -8.65 -24.53 -19.50
CA LYS A 194 -7.41 -25.31 -19.35
C LYS A 194 -7.05 -25.57 -17.88
N TRP A 195 -7.33 -24.62 -17.00
CA TRP A 195 -7.03 -24.68 -15.58
C TRP A 195 -8.27 -24.35 -14.75
N GLU A 196 -8.90 -25.40 -14.23
CA GLU A 196 -10.16 -25.28 -13.48
C GLU A 196 -10.01 -24.43 -12.20
N ASP A 197 -8.84 -24.46 -11.56
CA ASP A 197 -8.52 -23.77 -10.31
C ASP A 197 -8.19 -22.28 -10.49
N ARG A 198 -7.98 -21.82 -11.73
CA ARG A 198 -7.58 -20.44 -12.03
C ARG A 198 -8.80 -19.59 -12.39
N LYS A 199 -9.62 -19.30 -11.38
CA LYS A 199 -10.83 -18.49 -11.54
C LYS A 199 -10.49 -17.02 -11.80
N LEU A 200 -10.98 -16.46 -12.91
CA LEU A 200 -10.75 -15.06 -13.30
C LEU A 200 -12.01 -14.23 -13.05
N THR A 201 -11.84 -13.15 -12.29
CA THR A 201 -12.86 -12.13 -12.01
C THR A 201 -12.44 -10.78 -12.59
N PRO A 202 -13.38 -9.88 -12.93
CA PRO A 202 -13.05 -8.46 -13.04
C PRO A 202 -12.35 -7.93 -11.78
N TRP A 203 -11.57 -6.87 -11.94
CA TRP A 203 -11.06 -6.09 -10.80
C TRP A 203 -12.19 -5.61 -9.90
N ARG A 204 -11.87 -5.54 -8.61
CA ARG A 204 -12.64 -4.80 -7.62
C ARG A 204 -11.92 -3.50 -7.36
N TYR A 205 -12.53 -2.37 -7.68
CA TYR A 205 -11.85 -1.09 -7.64
C TYR A 205 -12.74 0.06 -7.17
N VAL A 206 -12.12 1.05 -6.54
CA VAL A 206 -12.81 2.23 -6.01
C VAL A 206 -13.15 3.20 -7.15
N GLN A 207 -14.36 3.78 -7.11
CA GLN A 207 -14.78 4.81 -8.06
C GLN A 207 -13.85 6.04 -8.04
N SER A 208 -13.78 6.75 -9.17
CA SER A 208 -12.88 7.89 -9.31
C SER A 208 -13.20 9.07 -8.40
N SER A 209 -14.47 9.21 -7.99
CA SER A 209 -14.96 10.24 -7.06
C SER A 209 -14.53 10.04 -5.61
N ALA A 210 -13.84 8.95 -5.27
CA ALA A 210 -13.26 8.81 -3.93
C ALA A 210 -12.11 9.80 -3.66
N THR A 211 -11.65 10.46 -4.72
CA THR A 211 -10.58 11.45 -4.76
C THR A 211 -11.12 12.63 -5.57
N LEU A 212 -11.51 13.74 -4.93
CA LEU A 212 -12.15 14.91 -5.56
C LEU A 212 -11.60 16.24 -5.00
N PRO A 213 -11.82 17.37 -5.70
CA PRO A 213 -11.57 18.67 -5.09
C PRO A 213 -12.47 18.91 -3.86
N ASP A 214 -12.02 19.81 -2.99
CA ASP A 214 -12.80 20.34 -1.88
C ASP A 214 -14.02 21.14 -2.36
N ASP A 215 -14.89 21.52 -1.42
CA ASP A 215 -16.13 22.27 -1.73
C ASP A 215 -15.88 23.62 -2.42
N THR A 216 -14.64 24.15 -2.35
CA THR A 216 -14.24 25.40 -3.01
C THR A 216 -13.58 25.17 -4.37
N GLY A 217 -13.38 23.92 -4.78
CA GLY A 217 -12.67 23.58 -6.01
C GLY A 217 -11.16 23.83 -5.95
N SER A 218 -10.58 24.06 -4.77
CA SER A 218 -9.22 24.60 -4.63
C SER A 218 -8.16 23.53 -4.39
N LYS A 219 -8.44 22.55 -3.54
CA LYS A 219 -7.50 21.50 -3.15
C LYS A 219 -8.10 20.14 -3.37
N HIS A 220 -7.25 19.18 -3.69
CA HIS A 220 -7.69 17.81 -3.86
C HIS A 220 -7.75 17.09 -2.51
N ILE A 221 -8.93 16.59 -2.12
CA ILE A 221 -9.23 15.93 -0.84
C ILE A 221 -9.80 14.53 -1.10
N THR A 222 -9.46 13.57 -0.23
CA THR A 222 -10.01 12.22 -0.32
C THR A 222 -11.37 12.16 0.36
N SER A 223 -12.29 11.35 -0.16
CA SER A 223 -13.66 11.25 0.38
C SER A 223 -13.73 10.98 1.89
N PRO A 224 -12.85 10.18 2.52
CA PRO A 224 -12.85 10.05 3.98
C PRO A 224 -12.49 11.35 4.71
N ILE A 225 -11.49 12.11 4.21
CA ILE A 225 -11.13 13.41 4.81
C ILE A 225 -12.27 14.42 4.63
N ALA A 226 -12.92 14.44 3.46
CA ALA A 226 -14.08 15.31 3.22
C ALA A 226 -15.23 14.99 4.19
N ALA A 227 -15.56 13.71 4.38
CA ALA A 227 -16.55 13.27 5.36
C ALA A 227 -16.18 13.71 6.79
N ALA A 228 -14.91 13.55 7.16
CA ALA A 228 -14.41 13.99 8.46
C ALA A 228 -14.53 15.52 8.66
N LEU A 229 -14.20 16.33 7.65
CA LEU A 229 -14.37 17.79 7.68
C LEU A 229 -15.84 18.20 7.84
N ALA A 230 -16.77 17.50 7.17
CA ALA A 230 -18.20 17.79 7.21
C ALA A 230 -18.81 17.65 8.62
N THR A 231 -18.19 16.89 9.51
CA THR A 231 -18.60 16.78 10.93
C THR A 231 -18.37 18.06 11.74
N GLY A 232 -17.49 18.96 11.27
CA GLY A 232 -17.03 20.13 12.02
C GLY A 232 -16.06 19.83 13.17
N LYS A 233 -15.67 18.55 13.36
CA LYS A 233 -14.80 18.10 14.47
C LYS A 233 -13.37 17.77 14.05
N LEU A 234 -13.05 17.91 12.76
CA LEU A 234 -11.72 17.69 12.23
C LEU A 234 -10.93 19.00 12.15
N THR A 235 -9.72 19.01 12.70
CA THR A 235 -8.67 19.97 12.36
C THR A 235 -7.62 19.27 11.50
N LEU A 236 -7.49 19.66 10.23
CA LEU A 236 -6.42 19.19 9.35
C LEU A 236 -5.23 20.16 9.40
N ARG A 237 -4.02 19.61 9.57
CA ARG A 237 -2.77 20.35 9.52
C ARG A 237 -1.78 19.65 8.60
N ASP A 238 -1.67 20.19 7.38
CA ASP A 238 -0.61 19.84 6.46
C ASP A 238 0.75 20.39 6.93
N ASN A 239 1.83 20.04 6.24
CA ASN A 239 3.19 20.49 6.52
C ASN A 239 3.67 20.21 7.97
N ALA A 240 3.14 19.18 8.63
CA ALA A 240 3.49 18.79 10.00
C ALA A 240 4.29 17.47 10.01
N VAL A 241 5.61 17.59 9.97
CA VAL A 241 6.51 16.43 10.02
C VAL A 241 6.65 15.95 11.47
N VAL A 242 5.80 15.01 11.87
CA VAL A 242 5.86 14.42 13.22
C VAL A 242 7.21 13.75 13.42
N SER A 243 7.91 14.14 14.49
CA SER A 243 9.26 13.66 14.82
C SER A 243 9.28 12.75 16.04
N GLN A 244 8.31 12.90 16.95
CA GLN A 244 8.30 12.20 18.23
C GLN A 244 6.88 12.08 18.78
N ILE A 245 6.57 10.93 19.37
CA ILE A 245 5.40 10.72 20.23
C ILE A 245 5.83 11.05 21.66
N GLU A 246 5.10 11.93 22.32
CA GLU A 246 5.38 12.35 23.69
C GLU A 246 4.68 11.44 24.68
N THR A 247 5.35 11.10 25.78
CA THR A 247 4.78 10.25 26.84
C THR A 247 4.94 10.89 28.20
N ASP A 248 3.97 10.65 29.09
CA ASP A 248 4.10 10.99 30.49
C ASP A 248 5.03 9.98 31.19
N ALA A 249 6.04 10.48 31.91
CA ALA A 249 7.05 9.62 32.53
C ALA A 249 6.53 8.79 33.72
N SER A 250 5.41 9.20 34.33
CA SER A 250 4.85 8.52 35.50
C SER A 250 3.87 7.41 35.12
N THR A 251 3.06 7.65 34.10
CA THR A 251 2.01 6.73 33.64
C THR A 251 2.44 5.90 32.44
N GLY A 252 3.45 6.34 31.69
CA GLY A 252 3.87 5.73 30.42
C GLY A 252 2.92 6.00 29.24
N LEU A 253 1.82 6.72 29.45
CA LEU A 253 0.81 7.00 28.44
C LEU A 253 1.30 8.04 27.43
N ALA A 254 0.85 7.91 26.18
CA ALA A 254 1.05 8.96 25.19
C ALA A 254 0.29 10.23 25.62
N THR A 255 0.91 11.39 25.45
CA THR A 255 0.30 12.70 25.80
C THR A 255 0.09 13.59 24.58
N GLY A 256 0.60 13.17 23.43
CA GLY A 256 0.57 13.94 22.20
C GLY A 256 1.75 13.64 21.30
N VAL A 257 2.05 14.58 20.39
CA VAL A 257 3.19 14.47 19.48
C VAL A 257 3.92 15.80 19.33
N THR A 258 5.21 15.71 19.03
CA THR A 258 6.01 16.84 18.54
C THR A 258 6.20 16.71 17.03
N PHE A 259 5.94 17.80 16.30
CA PHE A 259 6.19 17.89 14.88
C PHE A 259 7.06 19.10 14.51
N VAL A 260 7.81 18.95 13.43
CA VAL A 260 8.57 20.01 12.77
C VAL A 260 7.73 20.53 11.62
N ASP A 261 7.42 21.83 11.59
CA ASP A 261 6.78 22.43 10.43
C ASP A 261 7.68 22.35 9.21
N ARG A 262 7.10 21.91 8.09
CA ARG A 262 7.84 21.50 6.91
C ARG A 262 8.69 22.63 6.34
N GLU A 263 8.15 23.84 6.34
CA GLU A 263 8.70 25.02 5.69
C GLU A 263 9.54 25.87 6.65
N SER A 264 8.93 26.28 7.77
CA SER A 264 9.56 27.14 8.77
C SER A 264 10.59 26.43 9.65
N LYS A 265 10.56 25.07 9.68
CA LYS A 265 11.38 24.23 10.56
C LYS A 265 11.15 24.45 12.06
N GLN A 266 10.13 25.21 12.43
CA GLN A 266 9.74 25.39 13.82
C GLN A 266 9.14 24.11 14.39
N LYS A 267 9.42 23.85 15.68
CA LYS A 267 8.87 22.70 16.39
C LYS A 267 7.61 23.09 17.14
N TYR A 268 6.62 22.20 17.13
CA TYR A 268 5.37 22.35 17.86
C TYR A 268 5.04 21.05 18.58
N THR A 269 4.55 21.16 19.81
CA THR A 269 3.99 20.03 20.56
C THR A 269 2.49 20.24 20.69
N VAL A 270 1.72 19.20 20.37
CA VAL A 270 0.26 19.19 20.45
C VAL A 270 -0.17 18.02 21.31
N LYS A 271 -1.18 18.23 22.16
CA LYS A 271 -1.64 17.24 23.15
C LYS A 271 -2.91 16.54 22.70
N ALA A 272 -3.02 15.25 23.02
CA ALA A 272 -4.27 14.49 22.92
C ALA A 272 -4.29 13.30 23.87
N ASN A 273 -5.50 12.81 24.13
CA ASN A 273 -5.72 11.62 24.96
C ASN A 273 -5.43 10.31 24.21
N VAL A 274 -5.54 10.31 22.88
CA VAL A 274 -5.25 9.16 22.01
C VAL A 274 -4.33 9.57 20.87
N VAL A 275 -3.35 8.72 20.53
CA VAL A 275 -2.50 8.87 19.35
C VAL A 275 -2.68 7.68 18.44
N MET A 276 -2.95 7.92 17.15
CA MET A 276 -3.17 6.88 16.15
C MET A 276 -2.20 7.08 14.97
N LEU A 277 -1.38 6.08 14.69
CA LEU A 277 -0.40 6.11 13.61
C LEU A 277 -0.98 5.51 12.32
N CYS A 278 -0.98 6.35 11.29
CA CYS A 278 -1.42 6.08 9.92
C CYS A 278 -0.38 6.62 8.91
N ALA A 279 0.90 6.62 9.28
CA ALA A 279 1.95 7.35 8.58
C ALA A 279 2.52 6.62 7.36
N SER A 280 2.01 5.42 7.05
CA SER A 280 2.57 4.38 6.16
C SER A 280 3.55 3.46 6.88
N THR A 281 3.60 2.20 6.44
CA THR A 281 4.30 1.08 7.08
C THR A 281 5.68 1.46 7.63
N ILE A 282 6.58 1.92 6.76
CA ILE A 282 7.96 2.22 7.14
C ILE A 282 8.04 3.49 8.00
N GLU A 283 7.23 4.52 7.72
CA GLU A 283 7.28 5.78 8.50
C GLU A 283 6.67 5.61 9.90
N SER A 284 5.63 4.80 10.08
CA SER A 284 5.07 4.51 11.42
C SER A 284 6.08 3.77 12.29
N VAL A 285 6.75 2.76 11.74
CA VAL A 285 7.82 2.03 12.44
C VAL A 285 9.00 2.96 12.73
N ARG A 286 9.42 3.78 11.75
CA ARG A 286 10.48 4.77 11.92
C ARG A 286 10.13 5.80 12.99
N LEU A 287 8.88 6.24 13.08
CA LEU A 287 8.43 7.20 14.09
C LEU A 287 8.48 6.58 15.50
N LEU A 288 8.01 5.34 15.65
CA LEU A 288 8.10 4.62 16.93
C LEU A 288 9.56 4.47 17.39
N LEU A 289 10.46 4.06 16.49
CA LEU A 289 11.89 3.96 16.78
C LEU A 289 12.53 5.31 17.13
N ASN A 290 12.16 6.39 16.44
CA ASN A 290 12.65 7.73 16.74
C ASN A 290 12.02 8.35 17.99
N SER A 291 10.97 7.75 18.55
CA SER A 291 10.30 8.20 19.78
C SER A 291 10.89 7.53 21.04
N ALA A 292 12.10 6.98 20.94
CA ALA A 292 12.82 6.42 22.08
C ALA A 292 12.96 7.44 23.23
N ASN A 293 12.82 6.98 24.47
CA ASN A 293 12.92 7.80 25.67
C ASN A 293 13.62 7.02 26.79
N ALA A 294 13.75 7.62 27.98
CA ALA A 294 14.47 6.99 29.10
C ALA A 294 13.87 5.63 29.54
N ALA A 295 12.55 5.46 29.44
CA ALA A 295 11.86 4.21 29.76
C ALA A 295 11.89 3.21 28.58
N ASN A 296 12.09 3.70 27.35
CA ASN A 296 12.03 2.95 26.09
C ASN A 296 13.23 3.30 25.20
N PRO A 297 14.46 2.92 25.60
CA PRO A 297 15.68 3.35 24.93
C PRO A 297 15.81 2.82 23.50
N ASP A 298 15.18 1.69 23.19
CA ASP A 298 15.23 1.01 21.89
C ASP A 298 14.03 1.32 20.99
N GLY A 299 13.32 2.42 21.28
CA GLY A 299 12.11 2.84 20.55
C GLY A 299 10.85 2.65 21.37
N LEU A 300 9.88 3.54 21.12
CA LEU A 300 8.58 3.50 21.79
C LEU A 300 7.76 2.30 21.30
N ALA A 301 6.98 1.66 22.18
CA ALA A 301 6.20 0.45 21.87
C ALA A 301 7.05 -0.79 21.58
N ASN A 302 8.34 -0.81 21.95
CA ASN A 302 9.25 -1.92 21.69
C ASN A 302 9.45 -2.86 22.91
N GLY A 303 8.45 -2.97 23.79
CA GLY A 303 8.53 -3.82 24.99
C GLY A 303 8.80 -5.30 24.70
N SER A 304 8.32 -5.82 23.57
CA SER A 304 8.60 -7.18 23.08
C SER A 304 9.97 -7.34 22.42
N GLY A 305 10.63 -6.23 22.06
CA GLY A 305 11.85 -6.24 21.25
C GLY A 305 11.63 -6.56 19.77
N VAL A 306 10.38 -6.71 19.31
CA VAL A 306 10.05 -7.07 17.91
C VAL A 306 9.72 -5.88 17.01
N LEU A 307 9.71 -4.65 17.54
CA LEU A 307 9.48 -3.46 16.72
C LEU A 307 10.53 -3.38 15.60
N GLY A 308 10.06 -3.11 14.39
CA GLY A 308 10.84 -3.09 13.18
C GLY A 308 11.00 -4.45 12.51
N GLN A 309 10.82 -5.58 13.21
CA GLN A 309 11.05 -6.93 12.66
C GLN A 309 9.83 -7.43 11.87
N TYR A 310 10.01 -8.54 11.14
CA TYR A 310 8.95 -9.14 10.31
C TYR A 310 8.48 -8.21 9.19
N PHE A 311 9.38 -7.37 8.68
CA PHE A 311 9.09 -6.49 7.56
C PHE A 311 8.91 -7.31 6.28
N MET A 312 7.83 -7.03 5.55
CA MET A 312 7.40 -7.75 4.37
C MET A 312 7.16 -6.80 3.21
N ASP A 313 7.25 -7.35 2.01
CA ASP A 313 6.78 -6.75 0.75
C ASP A 313 6.14 -7.87 -0.10
N GLN A 314 5.92 -7.66 -1.39
CA GLN A 314 5.50 -8.72 -2.30
C GLN A 314 6.53 -8.94 -3.40
N THR A 315 6.71 -10.22 -3.74
CA THR A 315 7.38 -10.58 -5.00
C THR A 315 6.55 -10.09 -6.17
N ASN A 316 7.21 -9.51 -7.19
CA ASN A 316 6.53 -8.95 -8.35
C ASN A 316 7.14 -9.45 -9.66
N GLY A 317 6.28 -9.59 -10.67
CA GLY A 317 6.65 -9.93 -12.04
C GLY A 317 5.68 -9.30 -13.03
N VAL A 318 6.17 -9.03 -14.23
CA VAL A 318 5.40 -8.34 -15.27
C VAL A 318 5.60 -8.99 -16.64
N VAL A 319 4.54 -9.07 -17.41
CA VAL A 319 4.57 -9.44 -18.83
C VAL A 319 3.73 -8.44 -19.62
N PHE A 320 4.36 -7.78 -20.57
CA PHE A 320 3.72 -6.83 -21.48
C PHE A 320 3.91 -7.26 -22.93
N GLY A 321 2.93 -6.92 -23.76
CA GLY A 321 3.01 -7.19 -25.18
C GLY A 321 1.76 -6.78 -25.93
N SER A 322 1.58 -7.40 -27.09
CA SER A 322 0.54 -7.05 -28.05
C SER A 322 -0.23 -8.26 -28.56
N ILE A 323 -1.48 -8.02 -28.97
CA ILE A 323 -2.40 -9.02 -29.49
C ILE A 323 -2.29 -9.05 -31.02
N PRO A 324 -1.86 -10.17 -31.64
CA PRO A 324 -1.72 -10.27 -33.08
C PRO A 324 -3.04 -10.01 -33.83
N GLY A 325 -3.00 -9.16 -34.86
CA GLY A 325 -4.15 -8.90 -35.73
C GLY A 325 -5.19 -7.91 -35.20
N HIS A 326 -4.93 -7.29 -34.03
CA HIS A 326 -5.84 -6.30 -33.43
C HIS A 326 -5.12 -4.97 -33.16
N THR A 327 -5.84 -3.87 -33.31
CA THR A 327 -5.36 -2.50 -33.04
C THR A 327 -6.36 -1.70 -32.24
N GLY A 328 -5.91 -0.63 -31.59
CA GLY A 328 -6.74 0.20 -30.72
C GLY A 328 -7.07 -0.48 -29.38
N PHE A 329 -8.12 0.00 -28.72
CA PHE A 329 -8.54 -0.44 -27.39
C PHE A 329 -10.06 -0.39 -27.25
N GLU A 330 -10.58 -1.07 -26.23
CA GLU A 330 -12.00 -1.12 -25.89
C GLU A 330 -12.33 -0.26 -24.68
N LEU A 331 -13.40 0.53 -24.79
CA LEU A 331 -14.06 1.17 -23.64
C LEU A 331 -15.07 0.19 -23.05
N VAL A 332 -14.94 -0.11 -21.76
CA VAL A 332 -15.76 -1.11 -21.08
C VAL A 332 -16.53 -0.48 -19.92
N ASP A 333 -15.83 -0.01 -18.90
CA ASP A 333 -16.43 0.57 -17.69
C ASP A 333 -16.42 2.11 -17.69
N GLY A 334 -15.84 2.73 -18.72
CA GLY A 334 -15.69 4.17 -18.88
C GLY A 334 -16.32 4.69 -20.17
N LYS A 335 -16.57 6.00 -20.22
CA LYS A 335 -17.05 6.70 -21.43
C LYS A 335 -15.90 7.30 -22.25
N HIS A 336 -14.73 7.41 -21.64
CA HIS A 336 -13.53 8.04 -22.17
C HIS A 336 -12.27 7.24 -21.80
N PRO A 337 -11.15 7.41 -22.51
CA PRO A 337 -9.92 6.69 -22.18
C PRO A 337 -9.45 6.90 -20.72
N GLY A 338 -9.64 8.11 -20.20
CA GLY A 338 -9.19 8.49 -18.85
C GLY A 338 -10.03 7.90 -17.72
N ASP A 339 -11.26 7.45 -17.98
CA ASP A 339 -12.15 6.84 -16.99
C ASP A 339 -12.38 5.33 -17.25
N ASN A 340 -11.72 4.76 -18.26
CA ASN A 340 -11.76 3.32 -18.60
C ASN A 340 -10.94 2.47 -17.63
N HIS A 341 -11.25 2.58 -16.34
CA HIS A 341 -10.64 1.80 -15.28
C HIS A 341 -11.15 0.36 -15.31
N GLY A 342 -10.42 -0.55 -14.68
CA GLY A 342 -10.74 -1.97 -14.64
C GLY A 342 -9.63 -2.84 -15.21
N GLY A 343 -9.91 -4.13 -15.28
CA GLY A 343 -8.96 -5.17 -15.58
C GLY A 343 -9.47 -6.49 -15.02
N PHE A 344 -8.59 -7.48 -14.92
CA PHE A 344 -8.92 -8.78 -14.36
C PHE A 344 -8.03 -9.14 -13.18
N TYR A 345 -8.54 -10.00 -12.31
CA TYR A 345 -7.83 -10.59 -11.18
C TYR A 345 -8.05 -12.10 -11.16
N ILE A 346 -6.99 -12.85 -10.90
CA ILE A 346 -6.99 -14.28 -10.60
C ILE A 346 -6.40 -14.39 -9.19
N PRO A 347 -7.19 -14.76 -8.17
CA PRO A 347 -6.68 -14.90 -6.81
C PRO A 347 -5.69 -16.05 -6.69
N ARG A 348 -4.98 -16.11 -5.56
CA ARG A 348 -4.08 -17.22 -5.25
C ARG A 348 -4.81 -18.55 -5.40
N PHE A 349 -4.30 -19.44 -6.25
CA PHE A 349 -4.84 -20.80 -6.46
C PHE A 349 -3.87 -21.89 -5.99
N GLN A 350 -2.76 -21.50 -5.36
CA GLN A 350 -1.73 -22.40 -4.83
C GLN A 350 -1.92 -22.56 -3.32
N ASN A 351 -1.63 -23.75 -2.79
CA ASN A 351 -1.57 -24.00 -1.35
C ASN A 351 -2.87 -23.62 -0.62
N LEU A 352 -4.02 -23.84 -1.27
CA LEU A 352 -5.35 -23.65 -0.67
C LEU A 352 -5.84 -24.88 0.10
N SER A 353 -5.11 -25.99 0.04
CA SER A 353 -5.37 -27.17 0.85
C SER A 353 -4.05 -27.73 1.38
N ALA A 354 -4.10 -28.34 2.57
CA ALA A 354 -2.91 -28.88 3.23
C ALA A 354 -2.23 -30.02 2.46
N ASP A 355 -2.95 -30.63 1.50
CA ASP A 355 -2.51 -31.72 0.63
C ASP A 355 -2.05 -31.24 -0.77
N ASP A 356 -2.05 -29.93 -1.04
CA ASP A 356 -1.56 -29.37 -2.31
C ASP A 356 -0.03 -29.45 -2.42
N ASN A 357 0.46 -30.59 -2.91
CA ASN A 357 1.89 -30.86 -3.07
C ASN A 357 2.45 -30.45 -4.46
N ARG A 358 1.73 -29.60 -5.21
CA ARG A 358 2.15 -29.16 -6.56
C ARG A 358 3.28 -28.13 -6.53
N TYR A 359 3.54 -27.53 -5.38
CA TYR A 359 4.46 -26.42 -5.20
C TYR A 359 5.52 -26.75 -4.15
N ASP A 360 6.74 -26.28 -4.36
CA ASP A 360 7.88 -26.46 -3.45
C ASP A 360 8.19 -25.20 -2.62
N PHE A 361 7.16 -24.35 -2.51
CA PHE A 361 7.07 -23.13 -1.70
C PHE A 361 5.70 -23.10 -1.00
N ILE A 362 5.62 -22.39 0.12
CA ILE A 362 4.37 -22.11 0.85
C ILE A 362 3.84 -20.71 0.51
N ARG A 363 2.60 -20.41 0.91
CA ARG A 363 1.82 -19.23 0.45
C ARG A 363 1.53 -19.29 -1.06
N GLY A 364 1.34 -18.15 -1.69
CA GLY A 364 1.15 -18.12 -3.13
C GLY A 364 1.07 -16.71 -3.68
N PHE A 365 0.57 -16.62 -4.90
CA PHE A 365 0.55 -15.39 -5.68
C PHE A 365 -0.76 -15.24 -6.45
N ASN A 366 -1.14 -13.98 -6.64
CA ASN A 366 -2.21 -13.61 -7.56
C ASN A 366 -1.65 -13.23 -8.94
N ILE A 367 -2.54 -13.21 -9.93
CA ILE A 367 -2.27 -12.65 -11.26
C ILE A 367 -3.31 -11.56 -11.50
N GLN A 368 -2.88 -10.43 -12.04
CA GLN A 368 -3.81 -9.37 -12.43
C GLN A 368 -3.33 -8.69 -13.71
N GLY A 369 -4.20 -7.94 -14.36
CA GLY A 369 -3.78 -7.24 -15.55
C GLY A 369 -4.90 -6.52 -16.29
N MET A 370 -4.52 -5.92 -17.40
CA MET A 370 -5.41 -5.26 -18.34
C MET A 370 -5.15 -5.84 -19.73
N ILE A 371 -6.21 -6.22 -20.43
CA ILE A 371 -6.10 -6.78 -21.78
C ILE A 371 -7.04 -6.03 -22.70
N GLY A 372 -6.48 -5.36 -23.71
CA GLY A 372 -7.26 -4.64 -24.72
C GLY A 372 -7.93 -3.35 -24.25
N ARG A 373 -7.69 -2.90 -23.01
CA ARG A 373 -8.25 -1.65 -22.44
C ARG A 373 -7.25 -0.51 -22.34
N ILE A 374 -5.96 -0.82 -22.53
CA ILE A 374 -4.87 0.16 -22.45
C ILE A 374 -5.05 1.17 -23.59
N PRO A 375 -5.27 2.47 -23.29
CA PRO A 375 -5.53 3.44 -24.33
C PRO A 375 -4.36 3.60 -25.31
N VAL A 376 -4.61 3.25 -26.57
CA VAL A 376 -3.67 3.43 -27.68
C VAL A 376 -4.42 3.89 -28.93
N PRO A 377 -3.80 4.65 -29.85
CA PRO A 377 -4.43 4.97 -31.13
C PRO A 377 -4.85 3.73 -31.93
N ASP A 378 -5.86 3.86 -32.79
CA ASP A 378 -6.40 2.75 -33.62
C ASP A 378 -5.38 2.16 -34.62
N THR A 379 -4.24 2.81 -34.79
CA THR A 379 -3.12 2.35 -35.62
C THR A 379 -2.08 1.55 -34.85
N ILE A 380 -2.13 1.57 -33.51
CA ILE A 380 -1.20 0.87 -32.64
C ILE A 380 -1.80 -0.49 -32.28
N PRO A 381 -0.99 -1.58 -32.26
CA PRO A 381 -1.46 -2.89 -31.82
C PRO A 381 -2.16 -2.84 -30.47
N THR A 382 -3.22 -3.62 -30.33
CA THR A 382 -3.93 -3.76 -29.05
C THR A 382 -2.98 -4.36 -28.02
N LEU A 383 -2.84 -3.69 -26.88
CA LEU A 383 -1.85 -4.04 -25.85
C LEU A 383 -2.46 -4.86 -24.72
N PHE A 384 -1.60 -5.62 -24.04
CA PHE A 384 -1.89 -6.23 -22.75
C PHE A 384 -0.75 -6.00 -21.75
N GLY A 385 -1.09 -6.02 -20.47
CA GLY A 385 -0.14 -6.02 -19.37
C GLY A 385 -0.63 -6.91 -18.25
N LEU A 386 0.16 -7.93 -17.90
CA LEU A 386 -0.10 -8.85 -16.80
C LEU A 386 0.96 -8.65 -15.72
N THR A 387 0.54 -8.71 -14.48
CA THR A 387 1.42 -8.68 -13.31
C THR A 387 1.11 -9.84 -12.37
N VAL A 388 2.10 -10.22 -11.58
CA VAL A 388 2.01 -11.24 -10.54
C VAL A 388 2.51 -10.69 -9.25
N GLN A 389 1.80 -10.98 -8.17
CA GLN A 389 2.16 -10.53 -6.82
C GLN A 389 2.09 -11.70 -5.87
N GLY A 390 3.19 -11.98 -5.19
CA GLY A 390 3.34 -13.15 -4.32
C GLY A 390 3.81 -12.76 -2.94
N GLU A 391 3.25 -13.45 -1.95
CA GLU A 391 3.44 -13.15 -0.55
C GLU A 391 4.87 -13.41 -0.06
N MET A 392 5.51 -12.40 0.52
CA MET A 392 6.76 -12.59 1.27
C MET A 392 6.47 -13.09 2.68
N LEU A 393 7.20 -14.12 3.12
CA LEU A 393 7.05 -14.63 4.47
C LEU A 393 7.50 -13.61 5.54
N PRO A 394 6.80 -13.51 6.68
CA PRO A 394 7.18 -12.65 7.81
C PRO A 394 8.42 -13.22 8.50
N ARG A 395 9.60 -12.94 7.96
CA ARG A 395 10.87 -13.35 8.57
C ARG A 395 11.34 -12.31 9.56
N GLN A 396 11.63 -12.75 10.78
CA GLN A 396 12.16 -11.89 11.84
C GLN A 396 13.39 -11.08 11.41
N SER A 397 14.25 -11.68 10.58
CA SER A 397 15.45 -11.04 10.06
C SER A 397 15.16 -9.82 9.20
N ASN A 398 14.05 -9.78 8.46
CA ASN A 398 13.68 -8.61 7.68
C ASN A 398 13.18 -7.54 8.64
N CYS A 399 13.85 -6.39 8.66
CA CYS A 399 13.56 -5.36 9.64
C CYS A 399 13.79 -3.92 9.16
N ILE A 400 13.12 -2.99 9.83
CA ILE A 400 13.33 -1.55 9.71
C ILE A 400 14.03 -1.07 10.97
N THR A 401 15.11 -0.32 10.81
CA THR A 401 15.80 0.38 11.90
C THR A 401 15.95 1.86 11.55
N VAL A 402 16.55 2.66 12.44
CA VAL A 402 16.89 4.06 12.16
C VAL A 402 18.38 4.21 11.86
N SER A 403 18.70 5.04 10.86
CA SER A 403 20.07 5.31 10.44
C SER A 403 20.79 6.16 11.48
N ARG A 404 22.01 5.75 11.85
CA ARG A 404 22.87 6.53 12.76
C ARG A 404 23.55 7.73 12.07
N SER A 405 23.68 7.70 10.74
CA SER A 405 24.45 8.68 9.98
C SER A 405 23.61 9.53 9.03
N LYS A 406 22.44 9.06 8.61
CA LYS A 406 21.55 9.80 7.71
C LYS A 406 20.34 10.35 8.46
N LYS A 407 20.02 11.61 8.17
CA LYS A 407 18.84 12.32 8.65
C LYS A 407 18.10 12.90 7.46
N ASP A 408 16.80 13.12 7.61
CA ASP A 408 16.01 13.85 6.63
C ASP A 408 16.20 15.37 6.74
N ALA A 409 15.53 16.13 5.86
CA ALA A 409 15.60 17.58 5.82
C ALA A 409 15.03 18.29 7.06
N TRP A 410 14.45 17.56 8.01
CA TRP A 410 13.94 18.06 9.29
C TRP A 410 14.77 17.57 10.48
N GLY A 411 15.91 16.92 10.21
CA GLY A 411 16.86 16.48 11.23
C GLY A 411 16.49 15.16 11.92
N ILE A 412 15.49 14.45 11.39
CA ILE A 412 15.00 13.18 11.96
C ILE A 412 15.79 12.03 11.34
N PRO A 413 16.36 11.10 12.13
CA PRO A 413 17.05 9.93 11.61
C PRO A 413 16.23 9.18 10.55
N ALA A 414 16.85 8.89 9.41
CA ALA A 414 16.22 8.23 8.27
C ALA A 414 15.95 6.74 8.56
N ALA A 415 15.01 6.12 7.85
CA ALA A 415 14.84 4.66 7.92
C ALA A 415 16.05 3.95 7.29
N ASN A 416 16.44 2.83 7.91
CA ASN A 416 17.29 1.81 7.32
C ASN A 416 16.47 0.54 7.12
N ILE A 417 16.32 0.11 5.87
CA ILE A 417 15.49 -1.05 5.50
C ILE A 417 16.42 -2.25 5.27
N HIS A 418 16.32 -3.24 6.15
CA HIS A 418 16.96 -4.53 5.97
C HIS A 418 15.95 -5.55 5.46
N ILE A 419 16.14 -6.04 4.24
CA ILE A 419 15.21 -7.01 3.65
C ILE A 419 15.97 -7.97 2.74
N GLN A 420 15.55 -9.22 2.74
CA GLN A 420 16.16 -10.26 1.91
C GLN A 420 15.11 -11.28 1.45
N LEU A 421 15.22 -11.69 0.19
CA LEU A 421 14.46 -12.83 -0.33
C LEU A 421 15.03 -14.14 0.22
N SER A 422 14.15 -15.00 0.72
CA SER A 422 14.51 -16.39 1.03
C SER A 422 14.30 -17.32 -0.16
N ASP A 423 14.69 -18.58 0.00
CA ASP A 423 14.47 -19.60 -1.01
C ASP A 423 12.98 -19.79 -1.35
N ASN A 424 12.09 -19.58 -0.38
CA ASN A 424 10.64 -19.65 -0.60
C ASN A 424 10.18 -18.61 -1.65
N GLU A 425 10.52 -17.34 -1.44
CA GLU A 425 10.15 -16.26 -2.36
C GLU A 425 10.81 -16.42 -3.73
N ARG A 426 12.05 -16.93 -3.79
CA ARG A 426 12.75 -17.19 -5.06
C ARG A 426 12.05 -18.28 -5.87
N LYS A 427 11.67 -19.40 -5.24
CA LYS A 427 10.91 -20.47 -5.90
C LYS A 427 9.55 -20.01 -6.37
N MET A 428 8.83 -19.28 -5.51
CA MET A 428 7.54 -18.69 -5.85
C MET A 428 7.67 -17.70 -7.01
N ALA A 429 8.67 -16.82 -7.01
CA ALA A 429 8.89 -15.85 -8.09
C ALA A 429 9.28 -16.50 -9.44
N ALA A 430 10.02 -17.61 -9.41
CA ALA A 430 10.25 -18.40 -10.62
C ALA A 430 8.93 -19.02 -11.13
N LYS A 431 8.10 -19.58 -10.22
CA LYS A 431 6.81 -20.17 -10.59
C LYS A 431 5.81 -19.15 -11.10
N GLN A 432 5.80 -17.95 -10.53
CA GLN A 432 5.02 -16.81 -10.98
C GLN A 432 5.23 -16.54 -12.47
N MET A 433 6.49 -16.34 -12.87
CA MET A 433 6.84 -16.05 -14.27
C MET A 433 6.55 -17.22 -15.20
N GLN A 434 6.86 -18.45 -14.79
CA GLN A 434 6.50 -19.65 -15.54
C GLN A 434 4.99 -19.68 -15.83
N THR A 435 4.19 -19.37 -14.82
CA THR A 435 2.73 -19.49 -14.91
C THR A 435 2.13 -18.46 -15.85
N ILE A 436 2.49 -17.18 -15.72
CA ILE A 436 1.93 -16.15 -16.61
C ILE A 436 2.43 -16.27 -18.05
N LEU A 437 3.68 -16.71 -18.27
CA LEU A 437 4.19 -16.95 -19.62
C LEU A 437 3.47 -18.13 -20.29
N GLU A 438 3.15 -19.18 -19.53
CA GLU A 438 2.32 -20.28 -20.01
C GLU A 438 0.93 -19.78 -20.42
N MET A 439 0.28 -18.96 -19.60
CA MET A 439 -1.03 -18.37 -19.93
C MET A 439 -0.99 -17.51 -21.21
N VAL A 440 0.01 -16.65 -21.35
CA VAL A 440 0.16 -15.79 -22.54
C VAL A 440 0.46 -16.64 -23.79
N LYS A 441 1.23 -17.73 -23.64
CA LYS A 441 1.50 -18.68 -24.72
C LYS A 441 0.23 -19.35 -25.22
N GLU A 442 -0.70 -19.75 -24.34
CA GLU A 442 -2.00 -20.32 -24.76
C GLU A 442 -2.84 -19.36 -25.60
N MET A 443 -2.67 -18.06 -25.38
CA MET A 443 -3.35 -17.04 -26.18
C MET A 443 -2.69 -16.81 -27.54
N GLY A 444 -1.46 -17.29 -27.75
CA GLY A 444 -0.68 -17.02 -28.96
C GLY A 444 -0.31 -15.55 -29.12
N TRP A 445 -0.17 -14.81 -28.02
CA TRP A 445 0.13 -13.37 -28.04
C TRP A 445 1.63 -13.07 -28.10
N ASN A 446 1.97 -11.88 -28.59
CA ASN A 446 3.35 -11.43 -28.68
C ASN A 446 3.81 -10.90 -27.33
N VAL A 447 4.92 -11.42 -26.81
CA VAL A 447 5.56 -10.92 -25.59
C VAL A 447 6.67 -9.95 -25.97
N GLU A 448 6.62 -8.73 -25.43
CA GLU A 448 7.64 -7.69 -25.65
C GLU A 448 8.53 -7.49 -24.42
N ILE A 449 7.95 -7.59 -23.22
CA ILE A 449 8.67 -7.53 -21.94
C ILE A 449 8.18 -8.69 -21.07
N ALA A 450 9.11 -9.44 -20.50
CA ALA A 450 8.83 -10.40 -19.44
C ALA A 450 9.96 -10.30 -18.41
N ALA A 451 9.65 -9.82 -17.22
CA ALA A 451 10.66 -9.55 -16.19
C ALA A 451 10.09 -9.72 -14.79
N SER A 452 10.95 -10.13 -13.86
CA SER A 452 10.66 -10.23 -12.44
C SER A 452 11.77 -9.58 -11.62
N LEU A 453 11.60 -9.61 -10.30
CA LEU A 453 12.66 -9.27 -9.36
C LEU A 453 13.90 -10.17 -9.47
N LEU A 454 13.78 -11.38 -10.03
CA LEU A 454 14.90 -12.33 -10.19
C LEU A 454 15.70 -12.03 -11.46
N ASP A 455 15.01 -11.89 -12.59
CA ASP A 455 15.62 -11.83 -13.91
C ASP A 455 14.71 -11.21 -14.99
N ILE A 456 15.29 -11.00 -16.18
CA ILE A 456 14.57 -10.73 -17.42
C ILE A 456 14.47 -12.06 -18.17
N HIS A 457 13.24 -12.47 -18.48
CA HIS A 457 12.99 -13.67 -19.27
C HIS A 457 13.20 -13.37 -20.76
N ASN A 458 13.84 -14.30 -21.48
CA ASN A 458 14.20 -14.17 -22.90
C ASN A 458 14.87 -12.82 -23.23
N PRO A 459 16.02 -12.51 -22.58
CA PRO A 459 16.62 -11.19 -22.68
C PRO A 459 16.96 -10.80 -24.12
N ASP A 460 17.25 -11.76 -25.00
CA ASP A 460 17.59 -11.53 -26.41
C ASP A 460 16.42 -10.99 -27.24
N SER A 461 15.18 -11.27 -26.82
CA SER A 461 13.94 -10.82 -27.48
C SER A 461 13.27 -9.65 -26.75
N LEU A 462 13.92 -9.07 -25.74
CA LEU A 462 13.42 -7.94 -24.97
C LEU A 462 13.19 -6.71 -25.87
N MET A 463 11.98 -6.13 -25.81
CA MET A 463 11.61 -4.87 -26.49
C MET A 463 12.05 -4.88 -27.97
N PRO A 464 11.49 -5.75 -28.82
CA PRO A 464 12.02 -6.02 -30.17
C PRO A 464 12.08 -4.76 -31.05
N THR A 465 11.17 -3.81 -30.83
CA THR A 465 11.05 -2.53 -31.54
C THR A 465 11.97 -1.42 -31.01
N ALA A 466 12.55 -1.57 -29.81
CA ALA A 466 13.43 -0.56 -29.21
C ALA A 466 14.83 -0.59 -29.84
N ASN A 467 15.58 0.52 -29.74
CA ASN A 467 16.96 0.54 -30.23
C ASN A 467 17.92 -0.18 -29.25
N TRP A 468 19.16 -0.45 -29.68
CA TRP A 468 20.14 -1.19 -28.87
C TRP A 468 20.48 -0.47 -27.55
N PHE A 469 20.50 0.86 -27.56
CA PHE A 469 20.85 1.68 -26.40
C PHE A 469 19.73 1.63 -25.34
N GLU A 470 18.47 1.74 -25.76
CA GLU A 470 17.30 1.59 -24.87
C GLU A 470 17.26 0.21 -24.22
N ARG A 471 17.49 -0.87 -25.00
CA ARG A 471 17.58 -2.23 -24.47
C ARG A 471 18.70 -2.38 -23.43
N MET A 472 19.87 -1.81 -23.72
CA MET A 472 21.01 -1.82 -22.79
C MET A 472 20.66 -1.09 -21.49
N MET A 473 20.08 0.13 -21.58
CA MET A 473 19.70 0.92 -20.42
C MET A 473 18.62 0.22 -19.58
N PHE A 474 17.65 -0.44 -20.22
CA PHE A 474 16.66 -1.25 -19.51
C PHE A 474 17.33 -2.40 -18.74
N ARG A 475 18.19 -3.19 -19.40
CA ARG A 475 18.92 -4.29 -18.76
C ARG A 475 19.78 -3.83 -17.57
N GLN A 476 20.34 -2.63 -17.61
CA GLN A 476 21.14 -2.11 -16.52
C GLN A 476 20.28 -1.59 -15.35
N SER A 477 19.07 -1.09 -15.63
CA SER A 477 18.22 -0.43 -14.63
C SER A 477 17.12 -1.32 -14.05
N TYR A 478 16.72 -2.42 -14.71
CA TYR A 478 15.52 -3.17 -14.34
C TYR A 478 15.53 -3.67 -12.88
N LYS A 479 16.65 -4.20 -12.38
CA LYS A 479 16.72 -4.72 -10.98
C LYS A 479 16.39 -3.65 -9.96
N ARG A 480 16.69 -2.39 -10.28
CA ARG A 480 16.41 -1.23 -9.43
C ARG A 480 14.98 -0.70 -9.55
N SER A 481 14.22 -1.17 -10.56
CA SER A 481 12.84 -0.75 -10.85
C SER A 481 11.80 -1.85 -10.58
N LEU A 482 12.19 -3.12 -10.69
CA LEU A 482 11.36 -4.31 -10.44
C LEU A 482 11.84 -5.12 -9.21
N GLY A 483 12.76 -4.56 -8.42
CA GLY A 483 13.22 -5.18 -7.18
C GLY A 483 12.18 -5.14 -6.06
N LEU A 484 12.60 -5.54 -4.86
CA LEU A 484 11.80 -5.36 -3.65
C LEU A 484 11.42 -3.89 -3.47
N GLY A 485 10.21 -3.65 -3.00
CA GLY A 485 9.55 -2.35 -2.85
C GLY A 485 8.78 -1.90 -4.09
N SER A 486 8.98 -2.54 -5.25
CA SER A 486 8.28 -2.16 -6.49
C SER A 486 6.79 -2.48 -6.50
N ALA A 487 6.33 -3.41 -5.65
CA ALA A 487 4.90 -3.67 -5.44
C ALA A 487 4.21 -2.54 -4.65
N ILE A 488 4.96 -1.83 -3.79
CA ILE A 488 4.45 -0.79 -2.87
C ILE A 488 3.34 -1.34 -1.96
N HIS A 489 3.54 -2.59 -1.55
CA HIS A 489 2.67 -3.31 -0.63
C HIS A 489 3.47 -3.70 0.61
N GLU A 490 4.19 -2.71 1.15
CA GLU A 490 5.02 -2.88 2.34
C GLU A 490 4.15 -3.15 3.57
N CYS A 491 4.47 -4.20 4.32
CA CYS A 491 3.71 -4.63 5.50
C CYS A 491 4.62 -5.03 6.66
N GLY A 492 4.08 -5.11 7.87
CA GLY A 492 4.80 -5.55 9.07
C GLY A 492 5.75 -4.52 9.67
N GLY A 493 6.49 -4.93 10.70
CA GLY A 493 7.34 -4.04 11.50
C GLY A 493 6.70 -3.55 12.81
N ALA A 494 5.37 -3.57 12.93
CA ALA A 494 4.66 -3.31 14.18
C ALA A 494 3.50 -4.30 14.35
N LYS A 495 3.78 -5.60 14.16
CA LYS A 495 2.74 -6.63 13.99
C LYS A 495 1.77 -6.71 15.18
N MET A 496 0.51 -7.00 14.86
CA MET A 496 -0.43 -7.54 15.84
C MET A 496 -0.03 -8.94 16.31
N GLY A 497 -0.53 -9.36 17.46
CA GLY A 497 -0.39 -10.72 17.95
C GLY A 497 -1.25 -10.98 19.19
N ALA A 498 -1.15 -12.21 19.70
CA ALA A 498 -1.95 -12.65 20.84
C ALA A 498 -1.38 -12.19 22.20
N THR A 499 -0.07 -11.91 22.28
CA THR A 499 0.58 -11.56 23.56
C THR A 499 1.58 -10.41 23.40
N ALA A 500 1.82 -9.71 24.53
CA ALA A 500 2.73 -8.57 24.60
C ALA A 500 4.21 -8.94 24.43
N GLU A 501 4.57 -10.21 24.56
CA GLU A 501 5.95 -10.71 24.46
C GLU A 501 6.38 -10.93 23.01
N THR A 502 5.43 -11.22 22.11
CA THR A 502 5.73 -11.57 20.70
C THR A 502 5.23 -10.54 19.70
N SER A 503 4.55 -9.48 20.14
CA SER A 503 3.94 -8.51 19.24
C SER A 503 4.00 -7.07 19.78
N VAL A 504 3.75 -6.11 18.90
CA VAL A 504 3.70 -4.69 19.26
C VAL A 504 2.26 -4.29 19.63
N LEU A 505 1.28 -4.91 18.97
CA LEU A 505 -0.13 -4.56 19.07
C LEU A 505 -0.99 -5.78 19.45
N ASN A 506 -2.09 -5.54 20.13
CA ASN A 506 -3.14 -6.55 20.35
C ASN A 506 -4.11 -6.63 19.15
N LYS A 507 -5.17 -7.44 19.28
CA LYS A 507 -6.23 -7.62 18.27
C LYS A 507 -6.98 -6.34 17.87
N HIS A 508 -6.92 -5.28 18.67
CA HIS A 508 -7.58 -4.00 18.40
C HIS A 508 -6.65 -2.95 17.78
N ASN A 509 -5.47 -3.35 17.30
CA ASN A 509 -4.42 -2.45 16.85
C ASN A 509 -3.89 -1.50 17.95
N GLN A 510 -4.17 -1.83 19.22
CA GLN A 510 -3.74 -1.08 20.39
C GLN A 510 -2.34 -1.55 20.80
N CYS A 511 -1.44 -0.62 21.09
CA CYS A 511 -0.12 -0.93 21.61
C CYS A 511 -0.21 -1.56 23.01
N TRP A 512 0.45 -2.71 23.20
CA TRP A 512 0.50 -3.37 24.51
C TRP A 512 1.11 -2.45 25.56
N GLN A 513 2.26 -1.87 25.26
CA GLN A 513 3.03 -1.08 26.22
C GLN A 513 2.38 0.28 26.54
N ILE A 514 1.62 0.84 25.59
CA ILE A 514 1.07 2.20 25.67
C ILE A 514 -0.40 2.14 25.25
N PRO A 515 -1.35 1.92 26.19
CA PRO A 515 -2.73 1.58 25.85
C PRO A 515 -3.51 2.66 25.10
N ASN A 516 -3.05 3.91 25.06
CA ASN A 516 -3.68 4.98 24.28
C ASN A 516 -2.95 5.29 22.95
N LEU A 517 -2.04 4.42 22.52
CA LEU A 517 -1.36 4.47 21.23
C LEU A 517 -1.86 3.34 20.31
N PHE A 518 -2.26 3.68 19.10
CA PHE A 518 -2.77 2.75 18.09
C PHE A 518 -1.96 2.83 16.80
N VAL A 519 -1.82 1.73 16.09
CA VAL A 519 -1.13 1.66 14.78
C VAL A 519 -1.98 0.86 13.82
N THR A 520 -2.48 1.49 12.74
CA THR A 520 -3.49 0.86 11.87
C THR A 520 -3.16 0.87 10.39
N ASP A 521 -2.02 1.42 10.00
CA ASP A 521 -1.49 1.15 8.66
C ASP A 521 -0.92 -0.27 8.57
N ALA A 522 -0.41 -0.60 7.38
CA ALA A 522 0.06 -1.94 7.07
C ALA A 522 1.29 -2.39 7.89
N SER A 523 1.90 -1.52 8.71
CA SER A 523 2.88 -1.98 9.71
C SER A 523 2.30 -2.93 10.75
N SER A 524 0.99 -2.87 10.99
CA SER A 524 0.27 -3.73 11.92
C SER A 524 0.07 -5.18 11.44
N PHE A 525 0.40 -5.48 10.18
CA PHE A 525 0.11 -6.76 9.56
C PHE A 525 0.99 -7.88 10.14
N VAL A 526 0.37 -9.05 10.34
CA VAL A 526 1.07 -10.28 10.76
C VAL A 526 1.63 -11.03 9.54
N THR A 527 0.82 -11.10 8.48
CA THR A 527 1.19 -11.62 7.15
C THR A 527 0.75 -10.61 6.08
N ASN A 528 1.41 -10.58 4.92
CA ASN A 528 1.05 -9.64 3.86
C ASN A 528 -0.14 -10.15 3.03
N GLY A 529 -0.27 -11.47 2.88
CA GLY A 529 -1.13 -12.07 1.87
C GLY A 529 -0.61 -11.83 0.45
N ALA A 530 -1.31 -12.39 -0.53
CA ALA A 530 -1.01 -12.18 -1.94
C ALA A 530 -1.69 -10.92 -2.51
N CYS A 531 -2.74 -10.41 -1.87
CA CYS A 531 -3.53 -9.27 -2.38
C CYS A 531 -2.99 -7.90 -1.93
N GLY A 532 -3.54 -6.81 -2.48
CA GLY A 532 -3.16 -5.46 -2.05
C GLY A 532 -3.64 -5.15 -0.62
N PRO A 533 -2.81 -4.54 0.25
CA PRO A 533 -3.11 -4.41 1.69
C PRO A 533 -4.05 -3.26 2.05
N THR A 534 -4.32 -2.35 1.10
CA THR A 534 -4.94 -1.05 1.40
C THR A 534 -6.36 -1.17 1.95
N LEU A 535 -7.21 -2.03 1.36
CA LEU A 535 -8.58 -2.21 1.84
C LEU A 535 -8.62 -2.82 3.24
N THR A 536 -7.81 -3.86 3.50
CA THR A 536 -7.68 -4.46 4.83
C THR A 536 -7.18 -3.45 5.86
N SER A 537 -6.20 -2.61 5.50
CA SER A 537 -5.70 -1.56 6.39
C SER A 537 -6.83 -0.58 6.76
N MET A 538 -7.64 -0.15 5.79
CA MET A 538 -8.79 0.72 6.06
C MET A 538 -9.83 0.06 6.97
N ALA A 539 -10.13 -1.23 6.77
CA ALA A 539 -11.04 -1.98 7.62
C ALA A 539 -10.51 -2.13 9.06
N LEU A 540 -9.21 -2.41 9.23
CA LEU A 540 -8.53 -2.44 10.54
C LEU A 540 -8.61 -1.07 11.24
N THR A 541 -8.39 0.01 10.49
CA THR A 541 -8.51 1.38 10.99
C THR A 541 -9.93 1.66 11.49
N ALA A 542 -10.96 1.32 10.71
CA ALA A 542 -12.35 1.54 11.12
C ALA A 542 -12.70 0.74 12.39
N ARG A 543 -12.26 -0.52 12.48
CA ARG A 543 -12.41 -1.34 13.70
C ARG A 543 -11.74 -0.71 14.92
N ALA A 544 -10.49 -0.25 14.76
CA ALA A 544 -9.76 0.39 15.85
C ALA A 544 -10.40 1.71 16.28
N ALA A 545 -10.90 2.52 15.34
CA ALA A 545 -11.61 3.75 15.63
C ALA A 545 -12.92 3.50 16.40
N GLU A 546 -13.66 2.45 16.05
CA GLU A 546 -14.82 2.02 16.82
C GLU A 546 -14.44 1.58 18.24
N PHE A 547 -13.39 0.79 18.39
CA PHE A 547 -12.88 0.40 19.70
C PHE A 547 -12.48 1.61 20.55
N ILE A 548 -11.75 2.57 19.97
CA ILE A 548 -11.37 3.82 20.65
C ILE A 548 -12.61 4.56 21.13
N ALA A 549 -13.54 4.87 20.22
CA ALA A 549 -14.72 5.65 20.54
C ALA A 549 -15.64 4.96 21.56
N GLY A 550 -15.76 3.63 21.50
CA GLY A 550 -16.55 2.85 22.46
C GLY A 550 -15.98 2.82 23.87
N ASN A 551 -14.67 3.08 24.04
CA ASN A 551 -13.99 3.08 25.33
C ASN A 551 -13.55 4.48 25.80
N TYR A 552 -13.76 5.52 24.99
CA TYR A 552 -13.29 6.87 25.28
C TYR A 552 -14.27 7.64 26.16
N GLU A 553 -13.85 7.91 27.40
CA GLU A 553 -14.64 8.66 28.40
C GLU A 553 -14.09 10.09 28.63
N GLY A 554 -13.46 10.70 27.62
CA GLY A 554 -12.83 12.03 27.76
C GLY A 554 -11.48 12.03 28.47
N LYS A 555 -10.85 10.86 28.62
CA LYS A 555 -9.54 10.66 29.26
C LYS A 555 -8.69 9.66 28.47
N PRO A 556 -7.35 9.64 28.65
CA PRO A 556 -6.49 8.66 28.02
C PRO A 556 -6.95 7.22 28.30
N LEU A 557 -6.92 6.37 27.28
CA LEU A 557 -7.23 4.94 27.43
C LEU A 557 -6.15 4.26 28.27
N THR A 558 -6.57 3.53 29.30
CA THR A 558 -5.67 2.80 30.22
C THR A 558 -5.86 1.30 30.18
N THR A 559 -6.95 0.80 29.58
CA THR A 559 -7.27 -0.62 29.50
C THR A 559 -6.53 -1.25 28.31
N GLN A 560 -5.72 -2.28 28.56
CA GLN A 560 -5.35 -3.24 27.52
C GLN A 560 -6.56 -4.16 27.33
N ALA A 561 -7.21 -4.12 26.17
CA ALA A 561 -8.24 -5.12 25.89
C ALA A 561 -7.57 -6.50 25.76
N VAL A 562 -8.06 -7.46 26.57
CA VAL A 562 -7.64 -8.87 26.58
C VAL A 562 -8.37 -9.63 25.47
#